data_AF-A0A537QIB3-F1
#
_entry.id   AF-A0A537QIB3-F1
#
_cell.length_a   1.000
_cell.length_b   1.000
_cell.length_c   1.000
_cell.angle_alpha   90.00
_cell.angle_beta   90.00
_cell.angle_gamma   90.00
#
_symmetry.space_group_name_H-M   'P 1'
#
loop_
_entity.id
_entity.type
_entity.pdbx_description
1 polymer ?
#
loop_
_entity_poly.entity_id
_entity_poly.type
_entity_poly.pdbx_seq_one_letter_code
_entity_poly.pdbx_strand_id
1 'polypeptide(L)'
;MRPREHGSGGGGAMKAVLLTAHGGPEMLRYGDAPDPVAGPGEIVVDVHAASVNAADYKVRLGGGAYNAASKLQFPYILGRDFSGIVSALGAGVDDLKIGDPVFGVMDAGIEGCYAEKVKIKAALVAKKPAKLGHAEAAAMALTSLTAIWALEDTADVKRGETILIQGGAGGVAGFAIQLAKHIGATVVTTASARNHDYVRSLGAERII
;
A
#
# COMPACT_ATOMS: atom_id res chain seq x y z
N MET A 1 -6.24 34.59 7.26
CA MET A 1 -5.28 33.98 6.33
C MET A 1 -3.98 34.75 6.44
N ARG A 2 -2.89 34.14 6.91
CA ARG A 2 -1.57 34.77 6.86
C ARG A 2 -0.77 34.16 5.69
N PRO A 3 0.02 34.94 4.93
CA PRO A 3 0.79 34.43 3.81
C PRO A 3 1.92 33.51 4.29
N ARG A 4 2.24 32.46 3.53
CA ARG A 4 3.38 31.56 3.80
C ARG A 4 4.67 32.22 3.30
N GLU A 5 5.55 32.62 4.22
CA GLU A 5 6.91 33.04 3.89
C GLU A 5 7.70 31.85 3.31
N HIS A 6 8.23 32.04 2.11
CA HIS A 6 9.08 31.05 1.42
C HIS A 6 10.53 31.27 1.85
N GLY A 7 11.04 30.36 2.67
CA GLY A 7 12.48 30.22 2.91
C GLY A 7 13.16 29.58 1.70
N SER A 8 14.16 30.28 1.16
CA SER A 8 14.93 29.92 -0.03
C SER A 8 15.93 28.78 0.22
N GLY A 9 15.75 27.65 -0.45
CA GLY A 9 16.72 26.55 -0.49
C GLY A 9 16.24 25.31 -1.25
N GLY A 10 16.26 25.35 -2.59
CA GLY A 10 16.38 24.20 -3.51
C GLY A 10 15.40 23.01 -3.37
N GLY A 11 14.34 23.02 -4.17
CA GLY A 11 13.31 21.97 -4.24
C GLY A 11 12.07 22.37 -3.43
N GLY A 12 10.87 22.24 -4.01
CA GLY A 12 9.64 22.52 -3.27
C GLY A 12 9.58 21.71 -1.97
N ALA A 13 8.87 22.20 -0.97
CA ALA A 13 8.54 21.41 0.22
C ALA A 13 7.13 20.84 0.06
N MET A 14 6.95 19.55 0.32
CA MET A 14 5.65 18.88 0.44
C MET A 14 5.35 18.54 1.90
N LYS A 15 4.08 18.31 2.25
CA LYS A 15 3.70 17.83 3.57
C LYS A 15 3.77 16.32 3.68
N ALA A 16 4.20 15.83 4.84
CA ALA A 16 4.31 14.41 5.15
C ALA A 16 4.14 14.11 6.64
N VAL A 17 3.91 12.83 6.96
CA VAL A 17 4.02 12.29 8.31
C VAL A 17 5.43 11.73 8.50
N LEU A 18 6.20 12.41 9.33
CA LEU A 18 7.59 12.13 9.64
C LEU A 18 7.70 11.29 10.91
N LEU A 19 8.25 10.09 10.79
CA LEU A 19 8.73 9.30 11.91
C LEU A 19 10.08 9.84 12.36
N THR A 20 10.19 10.30 13.61
CA THR A 20 11.42 10.97 14.10
C THR A 20 12.38 10.05 14.84
N ALA A 21 11.90 8.95 15.41
CA ALA A 21 12.69 7.78 15.80
C ALA A 21 11.72 6.59 16.02
N HIS A 22 12.26 5.40 16.29
CA HIS A 22 11.42 4.24 16.61
C HIS A 22 10.61 4.46 17.90
N GLY A 23 9.37 3.97 17.91
CA GLY A 23 8.50 4.08 19.08
C GLY A 23 7.00 3.93 18.78
N GLY A 24 6.17 4.42 19.70
CA GLY A 24 4.74 4.47 19.51
C GLY A 24 4.31 5.59 18.54
N PRO A 25 3.00 5.80 18.38
CA PRO A 25 2.46 6.85 17.50
C PRO A 25 2.95 8.26 17.83
N GLU A 26 3.38 8.51 19.07
CA GLU A 26 3.95 9.77 19.54
C GLU A 26 5.24 10.19 18.81
N MET A 27 5.87 9.29 18.06
CA MET A 27 7.05 9.58 17.23
C MET A 27 6.70 10.05 15.82
N LEU A 28 5.40 10.09 15.47
CA LEU A 28 4.92 10.63 14.21
C LEU A 28 4.69 12.15 14.34
N ARG A 29 5.21 12.92 13.39
CA ARG A 29 5.11 14.38 13.32
C ARG A 29 4.67 14.79 11.93
N TYR A 30 3.61 15.59 11.84
CA TYR A 30 3.25 16.23 10.58
C TYR A 30 4.21 17.39 10.30
N GLY A 31 4.84 17.41 9.13
CA GLY A 31 5.88 18.38 8.81
C GLY A 31 6.12 18.52 7.32
N ASP A 32 7.19 19.25 6.99
CA ASP A 32 7.66 19.44 5.62
C ASP A 32 8.72 18.39 5.27
N ALA A 33 8.68 17.92 4.02
CA ALA A 33 9.65 17.02 3.41
C ALA A 33 10.03 17.53 2.00
N PRO A 34 11.19 17.14 1.46
CA PRO A 34 11.56 17.50 0.09
C PRO A 34 10.54 17.00 -0.94
N ASP A 35 10.18 17.84 -1.91
CA ASP A 35 9.32 17.44 -3.03
C ASP A 35 10.08 16.42 -3.92
N PRO A 36 9.53 15.22 -4.16
CA PRO A 36 10.19 14.21 -4.96
C PRO A 36 10.35 14.64 -6.43
N VAL A 37 11.43 14.18 -7.06
CA VAL A 37 11.69 14.36 -8.50
C VAL A 37 11.79 13.00 -9.16
N ALA A 38 11.02 12.78 -10.23
CA ALA A 38 11.07 11.54 -11.01
C ALA A 38 12.44 11.38 -11.70
N GLY A 39 13.15 10.30 -11.39
CA GLY A 39 14.30 9.84 -12.18
C GLY A 39 13.86 8.97 -13.36
N PRO A 40 14.81 8.48 -14.19
CA PRO A 40 14.50 7.61 -15.33
C PRO A 40 13.66 6.38 -14.92
N GLY A 41 12.58 6.08 -15.65
CA GLY A 41 11.66 4.99 -15.36
C GLY A 41 10.78 5.18 -14.11
N GLU A 42 10.87 6.34 -13.44
CA GLU A 42 10.07 6.69 -12.27
C GLU A 42 8.99 7.72 -12.63
N ILE A 43 7.98 7.82 -11.78
CA ILE A 43 6.95 8.85 -11.80
C ILE A 43 6.84 9.50 -10.42
N VAL A 44 6.27 10.70 -10.39
CA VAL A 44 5.74 11.30 -9.16
C VAL A 44 4.23 11.27 -9.23
N VAL A 45 3.61 10.89 -8.12
CA VAL A 45 2.16 10.84 -7.96
C VAL A 45 1.76 11.78 -6.84
N ASP A 46 0.82 12.69 -7.10
CA ASP A 46 0.09 13.42 -6.07
C ASP A 46 -0.85 12.45 -5.38
N VAL A 47 -0.61 12.18 -4.10
CA VAL A 47 -1.30 11.14 -3.33
C VAL A 47 -2.67 11.65 -2.89
N HIS A 48 -3.73 10.97 -3.31
CA HIS A 48 -5.11 11.26 -2.87
C HIS A 48 -5.50 10.42 -1.64
N ALA A 49 -4.99 9.19 -1.56
CA ALA A 49 -5.21 8.29 -0.45
C ALA A 49 -4.00 7.35 -0.26
N ALA A 50 -3.71 7.00 0.98
CA ALA A 50 -2.79 5.95 1.37
C ALA A 50 -3.49 5.03 2.38
N SER A 51 -3.14 3.75 2.42
CA SER A 51 -3.73 2.80 3.37
C SER A 51 -2.83 2.59 4.58
N VAL A 52 -3.42 2.11 5.68
CA VAL A 52 -2.69 1.76 6.90
C VAL A 52 -2.58 0.25 7.00
N ASN A 53 -1.35 -0.24 7.11
CA ASN A 53 -1.03 -1.65 7.06
C ASN A 53 -0.37 -2.14 8.35
N ALA A 54 -0.44 -3.46 8.56
CA ALA A 54 0.22 -4.10 9.69
C ALA A 54 1.76 -4.02 9.60
N ALA A 55 2.33 -3.75 8.42
CA ALA A 55 3.76 -3.51 8.27
C ALA A 55 4.17 -2.18 8.91
N ASP A 56 3.37 -1.14 8.72
CA ASP A 56 3.71 0.25 9.07
C ASP A 56 4.02 0.41 10.56
N TYR A 57 3.18 -0.16 11.45
CA TYR A 57 3.44 -0.08 12.90
C TYR A 57 4.63 -0.94 13.34
N LYS A 58 4.92 -2.05 12.63
CA LYS A 58 6.08 -2.91 12.95
C LYS A 58 7.38 -2.24 12.56
N VAL A 59 7.42 -1.55 11.41
CA VAL A 59 8.53 -0.69 11.00
C VAL A 59 8.70 0.46 11.99
N ARG A 60 7.60 1.13 12.37
CA ARG A 60 7.62 2.21 13.36
C ARG A 60 8.25 1.78 14.70
N LEU A 61 7.90 0.59 15.20
CA LEU A 61 8.42 0.07 16.47
C LEU A 61 9.89 -0.39 16.39
N GLY A 62 10.44 -0.66 15.21
CA GLY A 62 11.85 -1.04 15.04
C GLY A 62 12.21 -2.42 15.61
N GLY A 63 11.28 -3.39 15.60
CA GLY A 63 11.49 -4.72 16.21
C GLY A 63 11.58 -5.88 15.21
N GLY A 64 12.39 -6.90 15.53
CA GLY A 64 12.42 -8.19 14.83
C GLY A 64 13.01 -8.14 13.40
N ALA A 65 12.44 -8.91 12.47
CA ALA A 65 12.86 -8.92 11.06
C ALA A 65 12.79 -7.54 10.38
N TYR A 66 12.01 -6.62 10.94
CA TYR A 66 11.89 -5.25 10.47
C TYR A 66 13.05 -4.35 10.92
N ASN A 67 13.93 -4.80 11.84
CA ASN A 67 15.09 -4.05 12.33
C ASN A 67 16.38 -4.39 11.54
N ALA A 68 16.58 -5.66 11.16
CA ALA A 68 17.75 -6.10 10.39
C ALA A 68 17.79 -5.56 8.95
N ALA A 69 16.61 -5.24 8.37
CA ALA A 69 16.49 -4.65 7.05
C ALA A 69 16.53 -3.11 7.05
N SER A 70 16.32 -2.46 8.20
CA SER A 70 15.97 -1.05 8.24
C SER A 70 17.10 -0.21 8.85
N LYS A 71 18.10 0.15 8.02
CA LYS A 71 19.00 1.29 8.30
C LYS A 71 18.24 2.61 8.09
N LEU A 72 17.06 2.77 8.71
CA LEU A 72 16.21 3.94 8.51
C LEU A 72 17.01 5.20 8.87
N GLN A 73 17.00 6.15 7.97
CA GLN A 73 17.46 7.51 8.25
C GLN A 73 16.25 8.31 8.70
N PHE A 74 16.35 8.90 9.90
CA PHE A 74 15.30 9.76 10.42
C PHE A 74 15.55 11.23 10.01
N PRO A 75 14.49 12.02 9.73
CA PRO A 75 13.09 11.61 9.71
C PRO A 75 12.75 10.68 8.54
N TYR A 76 11.91 9.67 8.80
CA TYR A 76 11.48 8.67 7.81
C TYR A 76 9.99 8.82 7.49
N ILE A 77 9.56 8.55 6.26
CA ILE A 77 8.14 8.63 5.86
C ILE A 77 7.62 7.19 5.71
N LEU A 78 6.62 6.83 6.52
CA LEU A 78 5.98 5.51 6.47
C LEU A 78 4.98 5.40 5.30
N GLY A 79 4.40 4.21 5.14
CA GLY A 79 3.28 3.94 4.24
C GLY A 79 3.71 3.18 2.99
N ARG A 80 3.00 2.09 2.71
CA ARG A 80 3.37 1.08 1.70
C ARG A 80 2.61 1.18 0.39
N ASP A 81 1.45 1.79 0.38
CA ASP A 81 0.60 1.84 -0.79
C ASP A 81 -0.22 3.13 -0.85
N PHE A 82 -0.64 3.46 -2.07
CA PHE A 82 -1.30 4.71 -2.36
C PHE A 82 -2.26 4.58 -3.54
N SER A 83 -3.11 5.59 -3.70
CA SER A 83 -3.74 5.93 -4.96
C SER A 83 -3.75 7.44 -5.13
N GLY A 84 -3.53 7.89 -6.37
CA GLY A 84 -3.36 9.30 -6.68
C GLY A 84 -3.32 9.59 -8.17
N ILE A 85 -2.83 10.76 -8.53
CA ILE A 85 -2.73 11.25 -9.90
C ILE A 85 -1.26 11.44 -10.27
N VAL A 86 -0.85 10.96 -11.45
CA VAL A 86 0.51 11.18 -11.96
C VAL A 86 0.73 12.68 -12.18
N SER A 87 1.74 13.26 -11.51
CA SER A 87 2.08 14.69 -11.61
C SER A 87 3.42 14.96 -12.30
N ALA A 88 4.32 13.97 -12.37
CA ALA A 88 5.54 14.05 -13.17
C ALA A 88 5.97 12.68 -13.72
N LEU A 89 6.67 12.71 -14.85
CA LEU A 89 7.25 11.52 -15.50
C LEU A 89 8.77 11.67 -15.60
N GLY A 90 9.48 10.59 -15.35
CA GLY A 90 10.87 10.44 -15.68
C GLY A 90 11.09 10.01 -17.13
N ALA A 91 12.34 10.11 -17.60
CA ALA A 91 12.71 9.63 -18.92
C ALA A 91 12.41 8.13 -19.09
N GLY A 92 11.87 7.73 -20.25
CA GLY A 92 11.59 6.32 -20.59
C GLY A 92 10.29 5.76 -20.02
N VAL A 93 9.39 6.61 -19.49
CA VAL A 93 8.03 6.22 -19.12
C VAL A 93 7.08 6.60 -20.27
N ASP A 94 6.62 5.59 -21.00
CA ASP A 94 5.85 5.79 -22.26
C ASP A 94 4.38 5.31 -22.16
N ASP A 95 4.02 4.55 -21.13
CA ASP A 95 2.70 3.90 -20.96
C ASP A 95 1.74 4.65 -20.01
N LEU A 96 2.27 5.71 -19.37
CA LEU A 96 1.56 6.62 -18.46
C LEU A 96 1.70 8.07 -18.93
N LYS A 97 0.72 8.90 -18.55
CA LYS A 97 0.77 10.35 -18.76
C LYS A 97 0.45 11.12 -17.48
N ILE A 98 0.92 12.36 -17.42
CA ILE A 98 0.50 13.31 -16.38
C ILE A 98 -1.03 13.42 -16.41
N GLY A 99 -1.65 13.36 -15.24
CA GLY A 99 -3.11 13.34 -15.07
C GLY A 99 -3.72 11.94 -15.01
N ASP A 100 -2.97 10.86 -15.28
CA ASP A 100 -3.50 9.51 -15.14
C ASP A 100 -3.78 9.17 -13.66
N PRO A 101 -4.96 8.61 -13.33
CA PRO A 101 -5.23 8.09 -12.01
C PRO A 101 -4.60 6.70 -11.84
N VAL A 102 -3.76 6.56 -10.83
CA VAL A 102 -2.99 5.33 -10.56
C VAL A 102 -3.10 4.90 -9.11
N PHE A 103 -2.75 3.65 -8.85
CA PHE A 103 -2.56 3.09 -7.51
C PHE A 103 -1.42 2.08 -7.57
N GLY A 104 -0.79 1.82 -6.43
CA GLY A 104 0.37 0.95 -6.40
C GLY A 104 0.89 0.69 -5.00
N VAL A 105 1.85 -0.22 -4.94
CA VAL A 105 2.53 -0.65 -3.71
C VAL A 105 4.01 -0.36 -3.88
N MET A 106 4.62 0.26 -2.88
CA MET A 106 6.05 0.53 -2.83
C MET A 106 6.84 -0.77 -2.85
N ASP A 107 8.01 -0.71 -3.49
CA ASP A 107 8.98 -1.80 -3.57
C ASP A 107 9.31 -2.36 -2.18
N ALA A 108 9.75 -3.61 -2.11
CA ALA A 108 10.04 -4.27 -0.84
C ALA A 108 11.10 -3.48 -0.03
N GLY A 109 10.72 -3.04 1.17
CA GLY A 109 11.59 -2.28 2.07
C GLY A 109 11.61 -0.78 1.82
N ILE A 110 10.83 -0.28 0.86
CA ILE A 110 10.63 1.15 0.62
C ILE A 110 9.25 1.56 1.14
N GLU A 111 9.19 2.73 1.77
CA GLU A 111 7.97 3.39 2.23
C GLU A 111 8.00 4.85 1.80
N GLY A 112 6.88 5.55 1.95
CA GLY A 112 6.80 6.98 1.65
C GLY A 112 5.41 7.49 1.31
N CYS A 113 4.39 6.64 1.37
CA CYS A 113 3.03 7.00 0.95
C CYS A 113 2.29 7.92 1.93
N TYR A 114 2.79 8.11 3.16
CA TYR A 114 2.22 9.08 4.10
C TYR A 114 2.76 10.50 3.83
N ALA A 115 2.62 10.94 2.58
CA ALA A 115 3.03 12.24 2.08
C ALA A 115 2.05 12.74 1.01
N GLU A 116 2.06 14.04 0.73
CA GLU A 116 1.27 14.64 -0.35
C GLU A 116 1.70 14.11 -1.73
N LYS A 117 2.95 13.67 -1.88
CA LYS A 117 3.47 13.09 -3.12
C LYS A 117 4.36 11.89 -2.83
N VAL A 118 4.40 10.95 -3.77
CA VAL A 118 5.29 9.80 -3.71
C VAL A 118 5.99 9.59 -5.05
N LYS A 119 7.27 9.24 -5.00
CA LYS A 119 8.06 8.80 -6.14
C LYS A 119 8.08 7.29 -6.22
N ILE A 120 7.81 6.72 -7.38
CA ILE A 120 7.80 5.27 -7.57
C ILE A 120 8.19 4.90 -9.00
N LYS A 121 8.74 3.69 -9.21
CA LYS A 121 8.96 3.11 -10.55
C LYS A 121 7.61 2.99 -11.27
N ALA A 122 7.54 3.42 -12.53
CA ALA A 122 6.32 3.31 -13.34
C ALA A 122 5.81 1.87 -13.45
N ALA A 123 6.72 0.89 -13.52
CA ALA A 123 6.40 -0.53 -13.59
C ALA A 123 5.73 -1.11 -12.33
N LEU A 124 5.68 -0.37 -11.21
CA LEU A 124 5.05 -0.81 -9.96
C LEU A 124 3.67 -0.20 -9.73
N VAL A 125 3.12 0.54 -10.70
CA VAL A 125 1.77 1.12 -10.60
C VAL A 125 0.84 0.51 -11.64
N ALA A 126 -0.44 0.51 -11.30
CA ALA A 126 -1.52 0.19 -12.23
C ALA A 126 -2.46 1.39 -12.38
N LYS A 127 -3.11 1.49 -13.54
CA LYS A 127 -4.19 2.48 -13.75
C LYS A 127 -5.36 2.14 -12.82
N LYS A 128 -5.84 3.14 -12.09
CA LYS A 128 -6.95 2.98 -11.16
C LYS A 128 -8.22 2.64 -11.94
N PRO A 129 -8.97 1.58 -11.57
CA PRO A 129 -10.28 1.32 -12.15
C PRO A 129 -11.19 2.56 -12.03
N ALA A 130 -11.87 2.92 -13.12
CA ALA A 130 -12.71 4.12 -13.17
C ALA A 130 -13.88 4.07 -12.16
N LYS A 131 -14.34 2.88 -11.81
CA LYS A 131 -15.47 2.65 -10.88
C LYS A 131 -15.09 2.81 -9.40
N LEU A 132 -13.81 2.82 -9.05
CA LEU A 132 -13.35 2.92 -7.66
C LEU A 132 -12.92 4.35 -7.33
N GLY A 133 -13.21 4.80 -6.11
CA GLY A 133 -12.56 5.99 -5.54
C GLY A 133 -11.09 5.73 -5.23
N HIS A 134 -10.32 6.81 -5.00
CA HIS A 134 -8.91 6.67 -4.58
C HIS A 134 -8.75 5.95 -3.24
N ALA A 135 -9.65 6.19 -2.29
CA ALA A 135 -9.62 5.50 -0.99
C ALA A 135 -9.82 3.99 -1.13
N GLU A 136 -10.77 3.56 -1.97
CA GLU A 136 -11.02 2.14 -2.25
C GLU A 136 -9.83 1.48 -2.96
N ALA A 137 -9.27 2.17 -3.95
CA ALA A 137 -8.09 1.69 -4.69
C ALA A 137 -6.85 1.57 -3.80
N ALA A 138 -6.61 2.56 -2.93
CA ALA A 138 -5.51 2.51 -1.96
C ALA A 138 -5.73 1.38 -0.94
N ALA A 139 -6.95 1.21 -0.41
CA ALA A 139 -7.25 0.18 0.59
C ALA A 139 -7.06 -1.26 0.07
N MET A 140 -7.25 -1.49 -1.24
CA MET A 140 -7.03 -2.80 -1.84
C MET A 140 -5.57 -3.05 -2.25
N ALA A 141 -4.81 -2.01 -2.61
CA ALA A 141 -3.50 -2.12 -3.26
C ALA A 141 -2.57 -3.19 -2.64
N LEU A 142 -2.10 -2.99 -1.41
CA LEU A 142 -1.18 -3.94 -0.77
C LEU A 142 -1.87 -5.27 -0.46
N THR A 143 -3.10 -5.22 0.04
CA THR A 143 -3.79 -6.41 0.55
C THR A 143 -4.19 -7.39 -0.55
N SER A 144 -4.67 -6.89 -1.69
CA SER A 144 -5.00 -7.71 -2.87
C SER A 144 -3.75 -8.22 -3.55
N LEU A 145 -2.69 -7.40 -3.70
CA LEU A 145 -1.43 -7.86 -4.29
C LEU A 145 -0.81 -8.99 -3.44
N THR A 146 -0.84 -8.84 -2.12
CA THR A 146 -0.36 -9.89 -1.19
C THR A 146 -1.15 -11.18 -1.35
N ALA A 147 -2.49 -11.09 -1.50
CA ALA A 147 -3.34 -12.26 -1.73
C ALA A 147 -3.03 -12.95 -3.07
N ILE A 148 -2.86 -12.18 -4.15
CA ILE A 148 -2.49 -12.70 -5.48
C ILE A 148 -1.16 -13.44 -5.41
N TRP A 149 -0.11 -12.82 -4.86
CA TRP A 149 1.19 -13.49 -4.71
C TRP A 149 1.11 -14.75 -3.87
N ALA A 150 0.41 -14.72 -2.73
CA ALA A 150 0.31 -15.88 -1.87
C ALA A 150 -0.39 -17.06 -2.57
N LEU A 151 -1.45 -16.79 -3.33
CA LEU A 151 -2.27 -17.84 -3.94
C LEU A 151 -1.77 -18.30 -5.31
N GLU A 152 -1.41 -17.38 -6.21
CA GLU A 152 -1.07 -17.69 -7.59
C GLU A 152 0.43 -17.98 -7.77
N ASP A 153 1.31 -17.23 -7.10
CA ASP A 153 2.76 -17.34 -7.30
C ASP A 153 3.41 -18.31 -6.30
N THR A 154 3.08 -18.19 -5.01
CA THR A 154 3.71 -18.98 -3.96
C THR A 154 3.07 -20.35 -3.76
N ALA A 155 1.74 -20.39 -3.57
CA ALA A 155 1.00 -21.63 -3.34
C ALA A 155 0.56 -22.32 -4.64
N ASP A 156 0.55 -21.57 -5.76
CA ASP A 156 0.11 -22.02 -7.08
C ASP A 156 -1.24 -22.75 -7.08
N VAL A 157 -2.22 -22.20 -6.36
CA VAL A 157 -3.52 -22.82 -6.10
C VAL A 157 -4.25 -23.12 -7.41
N LYS A 158 -4.75 -24.34 -7.53
CA LYS A 158 -5.50 -24.81 -8.70
C LYS A 158 -6.98 -25.01 -8.41
N ARG A 159 -7.77 -24.96 -9.48
CA ARG A 159 -9.20 -25.31 -9.45
C ARG A 159 -9.39 -26.71 -8.85
N GLY A 160 -10.37 -26.85 -7.98
CA GLY A 160 -10.72 -28.12 -7.33
C GLY A 160 -9.91 -28.44 -6.07
N GLU A 161 -8.86 -27.67 -5.76
CA GLU A 161 -8.13 -27.82 -4.50
C GLU A 161 -8.93 -27.25 -3.32
N THR A 162 -8.54 -27.64 -2.11
CA THR A 162 -9.09 -27.09 -0.87
C THR A 162 -7.99 -26.34 -0.11
N ILE A 163 -8.26 -25.10 0.28
CA ILE A 163 -7.31 -24.24 0.96
C ILE A 163 -7.86 -23.76 2.32
N LEU A 164 -6.97 -23.70 3.31
CA LEU A 164 -7.24 -23.05 4.59
C LEU A 164 -6.67 -21.63 4.60
N ILE A 165 -7.54 -20.62 4.69
CA ILE A 165 -7.16 -19.21 4.81
C ILE A 165 -7.38 -18.74 6.25
N GLN A 166 -6.30 -18.41 6.94
CA GLN A 166 -6.36 -17.96 8.34
C GLN A 166 -6.87 -16.52 8.45
N GLY A 167 -7.72 -16.26 9.45
CA GLY A 167 -8.18 -14.92 9.79
C GLY A 167 -9.01 -14.26 8.70
N GLY A 168 -9.98 -14.98 8.13
CA GLY A 168 -10.74 -14.63 6.92
C GLY A 168 -11.35 -13.23 6.87
N ALA A 169 -11.63 -12.64 8.04
CA ALA A 169 -12.17 -11.30 8.14
C ALA A 169 -11.12 -10.16 8.04
N GLY A 170 -9.83 -10.49 7.94
CA GLY A 170 -8.75 -9.53 7.78
C GLY A 170 -8.62 -8.99 6.36
N GLY A 171 -7.89 -7.89 6.17
CA GLY A 171 -7.74 -7.22 4.86
C GLY A 171 -7.20 -8.14 3.78
N VAL A 172 -6.06 -8.80 4.01
CA VAL A 172 -5.46 -9.74 3.04
C VAL A 172 -6.34 -10.99 2.86
N ALA A 173 -6.77 -11.58 3.96
CA ALA A 173 -7.52 -12.84 3.94
C ALA A 173 -8.89 -12.69 3.25
N GLY A 174 -9.56 -11.55 3.39
CA GLY A 174 -10.82 -11.28 2.71
C GLY A 174 -10.68 -11.21 1.19
N PHE A 175 -9.58 -10.65 0.67
CA PHE A 175 -9.26 -10.71 -0.76
C PHE A 175 -8.87 -12.13 -1.18
N ALA A 176 -8.08 -12.84 -0.36
CA ALA A 176 -7.66 -14.22 -0.65
C ALA A 176 -8.87 -15.17 -0.74
N ILE A 177 -9.88 -15.04 0.12
CA ILE A 177 -11.12 -15.85 0.04
C ILE A 177 -11.81 -15.65 -1.31
N GLN A 178 -12.01 -14.39 -1.73
CA GLN A 178 -12.66 -14.07 -2.99
C GLN A 178 -11.86 -14.59 -4.19
N LEU A 179 -10.53 -14.43 -4.16
CA LEU A 179 -9.64 -14.89 -5.22
C LEU A 179 -9.59 -16.43 -5.31
N ALA A 180 -9.46 -17.13 -4.18
CA ALA A 180 -9.47 -18.59 -4.15
C ALA A 180 -10.79 -19.16 -4.70
N LYS A 181 -11.93 -18.55 -4.33
CA LYS A 181 -13.23 -18.89 -4.90
C LYS A 181 -13.29 -18.63 -6.41
N HIS A 182 -12.72 -17.51 -6.88
CA HIS A 182 -12.65 -17.18 -8.31
C HIS A 182 -11.83 -18.21 -9.10
N ILE A 183 -10.69 -18.65 -8.56
CA ILE A 183 -9.85 -19.73 -9.13
C ILE A 183 -10.64 -21.05 -9.21
N GLY A 184 -11.57 -21.26 -8.28
CA GLY A 184 -12.41 -22.45 -8.17
C GLY A 184 -11.89 -23.44 -7.14
N ALA A 185 -11.15 -22.96 -6.13
CA ALA A 185 -10.80 -23.73 -4.95
C ALA A 185 -11.94 -23.71 -3.93
N THR A 186 -12.01 -24.74 -3.08
CA THR A 186 -12.86 -24.77 -1.89
C THR A 186 -12.14 -24.07 -0.73
N VAL A 187 -12.80 -23.11 -0.11
CA VAL A 187 -12.23 -22.24 0.91
C VAL A 187 -12.73 -22.67 2.30
N VAL A 188 -11.77 -23.07 3.13
CA VAL A 188 -11.93 -23.17 4.59
C VAL A 188 -11.29 -21.94 5.22
N THR A 189 -11.92 -21.29 6.19
CA THR A 189 -11.34 -20.13 6.87
C THR A 189 -11.55 -20.14 8.37
N THR A 190 -10.66 -19.49 9.11
CA THR A 190 -10.86 -19.19 10.53
C THR A 190 -11.38 -17.77 10.71
N ALA A 191 -12.41 -17.58 11.53
CA ALA A 191 -12.93 -16.25 11.85
C ALA A 191 -13.71 -16.27 13.17
N SER A 192 -13.68 -15.15 13.91
CA SER A 192 -14.56 -15.01 15.07
C SER A 192 -16.03 -15.06 14.65
N ALA A 193 -16.89 -15.62 15.52
CA ALA A 193 -18.31 -15.88 15.21
C ALA A 193 -19.05 -14.68 14.60
N ARG A 194 -18.78 -13.46 15.11
CA ARG A 194 -19.39 -12.21 14.60
C ARG A 194 -19.10 -11.91 13.13
N ASN A 195 -18.05 -12.51 12.56
CA ASN A 195 -17.62 -12.30 11.18
C ASN A 195 -18.05 -13.45 10.25
N HIS A 196 -18.74 -14.48 10.74
CA HIS A 196 -19.08 -15.67 9.94
C HIS A 196 -19.92 -15.32 8.71
N ASP A 197 -20.92 -14.46 8.86
CA ASP A 197 -21.75 -14.03 7.72
C ASP A 197 -20.97 -13.21 6.70
N TYR A 198 -20.07 -12.35 7.17
CA TYR A 198 -19.17 -11.59 6.31
C TYR A 198 -18.27 -12.52 5.49
N VAL A 199 -17.51 -13.42 6.12
CA VAL A 199 -16.59 -14.29 5.38
C VAL A 199 -17.31 -15.31 4.48
N ARG A 200 -18.53 -15.71 4.85
CA ARG A 200 -19.40 -16.51 3.96
C ARG A 200 -19.80 -15.71 2.73
N SER A 201 -20.15 -14.43 2.88
CA SER A 201 -20.49 -13.55 1.76
C SER A 201 -19.31 -13.35 0.80
N LEU A 202 -18.08 -13.40 1.30
CA LEU A 202 -16.85 -13.34 0.49
C LEU A 202 -16.59 -14.62 -0.29
N GLY A 203 -17.11 -15.75 0.17
CA GLY A 203 -16.97 -17.02 -0.53
C GLY A 203 -16.50 -18.21 0.29
N ALA A 204 -16.30 -18.09 1.60
CA ALA A 204 -15.89 -19.24 2.41
C ALA A 204 -17.00 -20.30 2.50
N GLU A 205 -16.69 -21.53 2.13
CA GLU A 205 -17.60 -22.68 2.24
C GLU A 205 -17.63 -23.27 3.66
N ARG A 206 -16.48 -23.26 4.35
CA ARG A 206 -16.38 -23.74 5.74
C ARG A 206 -15.69 -22.72 6.62
N ILE A 207 -16.25 -22.49 7.81
CA ILE A 207 -15.74 -21.51 8.77
C ILE A 207 -15.48 -22.22 10.10
N ILE A 208 -14.32 -21.96 10.68
CA ILE A 208 -13.86 -22.44 12.00
C ILE A 208 -13.86 -21.26 12.97
#